data_AF-A0AA37BM08-F1
#
_entry.id   AF-A0AA37BM08-F1
#
_cell.length_a   1.000
_cell.length_b   1.000
_cell.length_c   1.000
_cell.angle_alpha   90.00
_cell.angle_beta   90.00
_cell.angle_gamma   90.00
#
_symmetry.space_group_name_H-M   'P 1'
#
loop_
_entity.id
_entity.type
_entity.pdbx_description
1 polymer ?
#
loop_
_entity_poly.entity_id
_entity_poly.type
_entity_poly.pdbx_seq_one_letter_code
_entity_poly.pdbx_strand_id
1 'polypeptide(L)' 'MLTSQWITASESGGCVEVRLAADGLGVEVRDTKDAGKGPVLTFTEGEWRDFTRGVRRDVFDHPRWVGAGAAG' A
#
# COMPACT_ATOMS: atom_id res chain seq x y z
N MET A 1 9.62 11.96 0.06
CA MET A 1 8.72 12.37 -1.04
C MET A 1 8.66 11.23 -2.03
N LEU A 2 7.48 10.76 -2.42
CA LEU A 2 7.35 9.74 -3.48
C LEU A 2 7.78 10.36 -4.81
N THR A 3 8.46 9.57 -5.64
CA THR A 3 8.79 9.92 -7.03
C THR A 3 8.10 8.91 -7.96
N SER A 4 8.29 9.02 -9.26
CA SER A 4 7.83 8.00 -10.23
C SER A 4 8.67 6.71 -10.19
N GLN A 5 9.67 6.64 -9.31
CA GLN A 5 10.42 5.41 -9.02
C GLN A 5 9.71 4.61 -7.93
N TRP A 6 9.74 3.28 -8.08
CA TRP A 6 9.26 2.37 -7.05
C TRP A 6 10.09 2.48 -5.79
N ILE A 7 9.42 2.70 -4.66
CA ILE A 7 10.02 2.68 -3.33
C ILE A 7 9.45 1.47 -2.60
N THR A 8 10.33 0.56 -2.18
CA THR A 8 9.96 -0.61 -1.38
C THR A 8 9.78 -0.21 0.08
N ALA A 9 8.66 -0.61 0.67
CA ALA A 9 8.42 -0.57 2.11
C ALA A 9 8.18 -2.00 2.59
N SER A 10 9.01 -2.45 3.54
CA SER A 10 8.90 -3.77 4.15
C SER A 10 8.92 -3.64 5.66
N GLU A 11 7.81 -3.96 6.32
CA GLU A 11 7.62 -3.85 7.77
C GLU A 11 6.69 -4.98 8.24
N SER A 12 6.95 -5.53 9.42
CA SER A 12 6.14 -6.59 10.06
C SER A 12 5.60 -7.72 9.15
N GLY A 13 6.36 -8.13 8.12
CA GLY A 13 5.97 -9.21 7.18
C GLY A 13 5.15 -8.78 5.95
N GLY A 14 4.73 -7.51 5.88
CA GLY A 14 4.19 -6.88 4.67
C GLY A 14 5.31 -6.31 3.80
N CYS A 15 5.27 -6.52 2.49
CA CYS A 15 6.19 -5.90 1.53
C CYS A 15 5.38 -5.30 0.39
N VAL A 16 5.46 -3.99 0.21
CA VAL A 16 4.81 -3.29 -0.91
C VAL A 16 5.81 -2.35 -1.58
N GLU A 17 5.62 -2.15 -2.88
CA GLU A 17 6.26 -1.06 -3.60
C GLU A 17 5.24 0.02 -3.91
N VAL A 18 5.63 1.28 -3.72
CA VAL A 18 4.77 2.44 -3.95
C VAL A 18 5.51 3.47 -4.82
N ARG A 19 4.80 4.10 -5.75
CA ARG A 19 5.30 5.24 -6.53
C ARG A 19 4.20 6.22 -6.89
N LEU A 20 4.57 7.42 -7.34
CA LEU A 20 3.67 8.24 -8.14
C LEU A 20 3.44 7.57 -9.50
N ALA A 21 2.20 7.58 -9.96
CA ALA A 21 1.84 7.12 -11.30
C ALA A 21 2.66 7.89 -12.34
N ALA A 22 2.97 7.25 -13.47
CA ALA A 22 3.86 7.83 -14.48
C ALA A 22 3.30 9.11 -15.12
N ASP A 23 1.97 9.25 -15.13
CA ASP A 23 1.25 10.45 -15.58
C ASP A 23 1.17 11.57 -14.51
N GLY A 24 1.61 11.28 -13.28
CA GLY A 24 1.56 12.20 -12.15
C GLY A 24 0.18 12.40 -11.54
N LEU A 25 -0.83 11.63 -11.94
CA LEU A 25 -2.23 11.83 -11.53
C LEU A 25 -2.67 10.92 -10.37
N GLY A 26 -1.77 10.07 -9.88
CA GLY A 26 -2.12 9.08 -8.87
C GLY A 26 -0.93 8.44 -8.16
N VAL A 27 -1.26 7.44 -7.35
CA VAL A 27 -0.33 6.59 -6.62
C VAL A 27 -0.54 5.15 -7.05
N GLU A 28 0.55 4.47 -7.37
CA GLU A 28 0.54 3.06 -7.75
C GLU A 28 1.16 2.21 -6.64
N VAL A 29 0.52 1.08 -6.35
CA VAL A 29 0.93 0.13 -5.31
C VAL A 29 0.94 -1.28 -5.89
N ARG A 30 1.97 -2.06 -5.55
CA ARG A 30 2.05 -3.49 -5.90
C ARG A 30 2.74 -4.30 -4.82
N ASP A 31 2.54 -5.61 -4.84
CA ASP A 31 3.26 -6.53 -3.96
C ASP A 31 4.71 -6.67 -4.43
N THR A 32 5.67 -6.37 -3.55
CA THR A 32 7.10 -6.52 -3.84
C THR A 32 7.46 -7.98 -4.16
N LYS A 33 6.75 -8.94 -3.54
CA LYS A 33 7.04 -10.38 -3.61
C LYS A 33 6.83 -10.94 -5.00
N ASP A 34 5.99 -10.28 -5.81
CA ASP A 34 5.75 -10.67 -7.20
C ASP A 34 6.87 -10.21 -8.16
N ALA A 35 7.94 -9.59 -7.65
CA ALA A 35 9.10 -9.14 -8.42
C ALA A 35 8.70 -8.29 -9.65
N GLY A 36 7.69 -7.43 -9.48
CA GLY A 36 7.16 -6.55 -10.51
C GLY A 36 6.29 -7.21 -11.58
N LYS A 37 5.94 -8.50 -11.42
CA LYS A 37 5.04 -9.23 -12.35
C LYS A 37 3.58 -9.23 -11.89
N GLY A 38 3.33 -8.83 -10.65
CA GLY A 38 2.00 -8.77 -10.05
C GLY A 38 1.17 -7.60 -10.54
N PRO A 39 -0.13 -7.57 -10.20
CA PRO A 39 -1.02 -6.48 -10.53
C PRO A 39 -0.56 -5.16 -9.88
N VAL A 40 -0.84 -4.05 -10.56
CA VAL A 40 -0.66 -2.70 -10.02
C VAL A 40 -2.02 -2.13 -9.68
N LEU A 41 -2.20 -1.74 -8.42
CA LEU A 41 -3.36 -0.97 -7.97
C LEU A 41 -3.06 0.52 -8.14
N THR A 42 -3.95 1.25 -8.82
CA THR A 42 -3.81 2.68 -9.04
C THR A 42 -4.89 3.43 -8.28
N PHE A 43 -4.46 4.40 -7.48
CA PHE A 43 -5.33 5.30 -6.72
C PHE A 43 -5.16 6.71 -7.26
N THR A 44 -6.23 7.50 -7.29
CA THR A 44 -6.11 8.94 -7.41
C THR A 44 -5.39 9.53 -6.18
N GLU A 45 -4.86 10.74 -6.30
CA GLU A 45 -4.28 11.45 -5.16
C GLU A 45 -5.27 11.58 -3.98
N GLY A 46 -6.54 11.84 -4.29
CA GLY A 46 -7.61 11.96 -3.30
C GLY A 46 -7.85 10.67 -2.55
N GLU A 47 -8.02 9.56 -3.27
CA GLU A 47 -8.22 8.24 -2.67
C GLU A 47 -7.03 7.81 -1.82
N TRP A 48 -5.80 8.04 -2.28
CA TRP A 48 -4.59 7.72 -1.51
C TRP A 48 -4.51 8.52 -0.20
N ARG A 49 -4.83 9.81 -0.25
CA ARG A 49 -4.87 10.66 0.95
C ARG A 49 -5.92 10.19 1.95
N ASP A 50 -7.10 9.81 1.48
CA ASP A 50 -8.18 9.35 2.36
C ASP A 50 -7.89 7.95 2.91
N PHE A 51 -7.32 7.05 2.11
CA PHE A 51 -6.84 5.74 2.54
C PHE A 51 -5.79 5.86 3.66
N THR A 52 -4.70 6.61 3.42
CA THR A 52 -3.62 6.77 4.42
C THR A 52 -4.10 7.46 5.70
N ARG A 53 -5.05 8.39 5.60
CA ARG A 53 -5.71 8.99 6.78
C ARG A 53 -6.55 7.96 7.53
N GLY A 54 -7.26 7.09 6.83
CA GLY A 54 -8.04 6.01 7.44
C GLY A 54 -7.15 4.99 8.16
N VAL A 55 -6.03 4.58 7.55
CA VAL A 55 -5.04 3.69 8.19
C VAL A 55 -4.51 4.29 9.49
N ARG A 56 -4.13 5.57 9.50
CA ARG A 56 -3.65 6.27 10.72
C ARG A 56 -4.71 6.45 11.82
N ARG A 57 -5.98 6.21 11.50
CA ARG A 57 -7.12 6.33 12.40
C ARG A 57 -7.72 4.96 12.70
N ASP A 58 -7.02 3.89 12.36
CA ASP A 58 -7.44 2.49 12.57
C ASP A 58 -8.81 2.16 11.95
N VAL A 59 -9.25 2.91 10.94
CA VAL A 59 -10.56 2.74 10.28
C VAL A 59 -10.66 1.39 9.56
N PHE A 60 -9.52 0.84 9.15
CA PHE A 60 -9.42 -0.41 8.42
C PHE A 60 -9.04 -1.60 9.30
N ASP A 61 -8.89 -1.41 10.61
CA ASP A 61 -8.57 -2.46 11.56
C ASP A 61 -9.83 -3.28 11.87
N HIS A 62 -10.20 -4.12 10.90
CA HIS A 62 -11.40 -4.91 11.02
C HIS A 62 -11.11 -6.13 11.93
N PRO A 63 -11.93 -6.39 12.99
CA PRO A 63 -11.63 -7.36 14.06
C PRO A 63 -11.27 -8.78 13.58
N ARG A 64 -11.87 -9.23 12.48
CA ARG A 64 -11.57 -10.54 11.85
C ARG A 64 -10.13 -10.67 11.32
N TRP A 65 -9.40 -9.58 11.10
CA TRP A 65 -8.02 -9.59 10.62
C TRP A 65 -7.00 -9.56 11.76
N VAL A 66 -7.37 -8.99 12.91
CA VAL A 66 -6.51 -8.87 14.10
C VAL A 66 -6.30 -10.23 14.78
N GLY A 67 -7.18 -11.21 14.55
CA GLY A 67 -7.09 -12.56 15.13
C GLY A 67 -6.36 -13.62 14.32
N ALA A 68 -5.94 -13.34 13.08
CA ALA A 68 -5.33 -14.34 12.19
C ALA A 68 -3.80 -14.49 12.36
N GLY A 69 -3.17 -13.68 13.21
CA GLY A 69 -1.71 -13.66 13.42
C GLY A 69 -1.23 -13.88 14.87
N ALA A 70 -2.13 -14.21 15.81
CA ALA A 70 -1.78 -14.42 17.23
C ALA A 70 -1.93 -15.90 17.67
N ALA A 71 -1.64 -16.84 16.78
CA ALA A 71 -1.46 -18.24 17.11
C ALA A 71 -0.21 -18.77 16.38
N GLY A 72 0.86 -19.00 17.14
CA GLY A 72 2.14 -19.53 16.66
C GLY A 72 3.31 -18.99 17.45
#